data_AF-A0A950AHP0-F1
#
_entry.id   AF-A0A950AHP0-F1
#
_cell.length_a   1.000
_cell.length_b   1.000
_cell.length_c   1.000
_cell.angle_alpha   90.00
_cell.angle_beta   90.00
_cell.angle_gamma   90.00
#
_symmetry.space_group_name_H-M   'P 1'
#
loop_
_entity.id
_entity.type
_entity.pdbx_description
1 polymer ?
#
loop_
_entity_poly.entity_id
_entity_poly.type
_entity_poly.pdbx_seq_one_letter_code
_entity_poly.pdbx_strand_id
1 'polypeptide(L)'
;MALKKVAPVKLTERQHELLQAISAAKEAGYPNEKKAEQKTIDALVDKKLVKKGAKDKQSGHTRYHLSKGGEKFLALMSAGA
;
A
#
# COMPACT_ATOMS: atom_id res chain seq x y z
N MET A 1 -16.96 19.72 9.19
CA MET A 1 -17.26 18.62 8.26
C MET A 1 -16.62 17.36 8.78
N ALA A 2 -17.42 16.39 9.26
CA ALA A 2 -16.89 15.11 9.73
C ALA A 2 -16.29 14.37 8.54
N LEU A 3 -14.95 14.29 8.51
CA LEU A 3 -14.20 13.45 7.57
C LEU A 3 -14.84 12.07 7.62
N LYS A 4 -15.48 11.69 6.52
CA LYS A 4 -16.07 10.37 6.29
C LYS A 4 -14.99 9.37 6.67
N LYS A 5 -15.11 8.80 7.88
CA LYS A 5 -14.10 7.92 8.46
C LYS A 5 -13.95 6.80 7.45
N VAL A 6 -12.85 6.82 6.70
CA VAL A 6 -12.36 5.64 6.00
C VAL A 6 -12.38 4.59 7.09
N ALA A 7 -13.28 3.61 6.97
CA ALA A 7 -13.56 2.61 8.01
C ALA A 7 -12.22 2.22 8.61
N PRO A 8 -12.05 2.20 9.96
CA PRO A 8 -10.74 2.03 10.58
C PRO A 8 -10.15 0.77 10.00
N VAL A 9 -9.29 0.93 9.00
CA VAL A 9 -8.74 -0.20 8.28
C VAL A 9 -7.73 -0.70 9.28
N LYS A 10 -8.17 -1.64 10.12
CA LYS A 10 -7.34 -2.27 11.13
C LYS A 10 -6.36 -3.14 10.36
N LEU A 11 -5.34 -2.50 9.85
CA LEU A 11 -4.22 -3.14 9.22
C LEU A 11 -3.41 -3.79 10.33
N THR A 12 -2.88 -4.97 10.07
CA THR A 12 -1.88 -5.57 10.96
C THR A 12 -0.56 -4.81 10.84
N GLU A 13 0.34 -4.97 11.82
CA GLU A 13 1.67 -4.33 11.79
C GLU A 13 2.38 -4.61 10.45
N ARG A 14 2.32 -5.85 9.97
CA ARG A 14 2.92 -6.23 8.69
C ARG A 14 2.27 -5.57 7.47
N GLN A 15 0.97 -5.30 7.52
CA GLN A 15 0.29 -4.53 6.47
C GLN A 15 0.70 -3.05 6.51
N HIS A 16 0.90 -2.49 7.70
CA HIS A 16 1.40 -1.13 7.90
C HIS A 16 2.82 -0.98 7.36
N GLU A 17 3.74 -1.84 7.78
CA GLU A 17 5.14 -1.83 7.32
C GLU A 17 5.22 -1.91 5.80
N LEU A 18 4.42 -2.80 5.20
CA LEU A 18 4.39 -2.96 3.75
C LEU A 18 3.79 -1.75 3.04
N LEU A 19 2.72 -1.16 3.58
CA LEU A 19 2.13 0.07 3.04
C LEU A 19 3.12 1.24 3.09
N GLN A 20 3.89 1.37 4.18
CA GLN A 20 4.95 2.37 4.30
C GLN A 20 6.11 2.09 3.33
N ALA A 21 6.52 0.84 3.17
CA ALA A 21 7.55 0.46 2.20
C ALA A 21 7.12 0.77 0.76
N ILE A 22 5.85 0.51 0.41
CA ILE A 22 5.27 0.87 -0.89
C ILE A 22 5.23 2.39 -1.06
N SER A 23 4.90 3.13 0.00
CA SER A 23 4.92 4.59 -0.02
C SER A 23 6.33 5.16 -0.20
N ALA A 24 7.35 4.54 0.41
CA ALA A 24 8.74 4.93 0.25
C ALA A 24 9.24 4.72 -1.18
N ALA A 25 8.74 3.67 -1.85
CA ALA A 25 9.07 3.37 -3.24
C ALA A 25 8.48 4.38 -4.25
N LYS A 26 7.46 5.17 -3.87
CA LYS A 26 6.83 6.23 -4.70
C LYS A 26 6.63 5.81 -6.17
N GLU A 27 7.30 6.51 -7.09
CA GLU A 27 7.23 6.34 -8.53
C GLU A 27 8.00 5.10 -9.01
N ALA A 28 9.02 4.65 -8.26
CA ALA A 28 9.77 3.44 -8.61
C ALA A 28 8.91 2.18 -8.49
N GLY A 29 7.92 2.19 -7.59
CA GLY A 29 7.01 1.09 -7.34
C GLY A 29 7.67 -0.05 -6.58
N TYR A 30 6.95 -0.61 -5.62
CA TYR A 30 7.46 -1.69 -4.77
C TYR A 30 7.47 -3.02 -5.52
N PRO A 31 8.64 -3.68 -5.68
CA PRO A 31 8.71 -4.99 -6.31
C PRO A 31 8.22 -6.04 -5.33
N ASN A 32 7.19 -6.81 -5.71
CA ASN A 32 6.81 -7.95 -4.90
C ASN A 32 7.65 -9.19 -5.24
N GLU A 33 8.74 -9.36 -4.51
CA GLU A 33 9.68 -10.48 -4.70
C GLU A 33 9.36 -11.64 -3.75
N LYS A 34 8.75 -11.36 -2.59
CA LYS A 34 8.45 -12.38 -1.58
C LYS A 34 6.99 -12.82 -1.70
N LYS A 35 6.78 -14.09 -2.02
CA LYS A 35 5.44 -14.70 -2.02
C LYS A 35 4.65 -14.48 -0.72
N ALA A 36 5.34 -14.42 0.42
CA ALA A 36 4.73 -14.14 1.72
C ALA A 36 4.06 -12.76 1.80
N GLU A 37 4.60 -11.76 1.09
CA GLU A 37 4.08 -10.40 1.04
C GLU A 37 2.91 -10.27 0.06
N GLN A 38 2.82 -11.16 -0.95
CA GLN A 38 1.74 -11.12 -1.95
C GLN A 38 0.34 -11.15 -1.32
N LYS A 39 0.12 -11.96 -0.27
CA LYS A 39 -1.17 -12.02 0.45
C LYS A 39 -1.50 -10.69 1.13
N THR A 40 -0.48 -10.06 1.72
CA THR A 40 -0.58 -8.76 2.37
C THR A 40 -0.89 -7.67 1.35
N ILE A 41 -0.19 -7.66 0.22
CA ILE A 41 -0.43 -6.72 -0.88
C ILE A 41 -1.84 -6.88 -1.44
N ASP A 42 -2.29 -8.11 -1.66
CA ASP A 42 -3.63 -8.39 -2.17
C ASP A 42 -4.71 -7.82 -1.24
N ALA A 43 -4.56 -8.01 0.08
CA ALA A 43 -5.43 -7.39 1.07
C ALA A 43 -5.39 -5.85 1.03
N LEU A 44 -4.22 -5.24 0.80
CA LEU A 44 -4.09 -3.78 0.63
C LEU A 44 -4.73 -3.28 -0.68
N VAL A 45 -4.70 -4.09 -1.75
CA VAL A 45 -5.36 -3.80 -3.04
C VAL A 45 -6.87 -3.86 -2.87
N ASP A 46 -7.40 -4.90 -2.22
CA ASP A 46 -8.82 -5.06 -1.90
C ASP A 46 -9.35 -3.85 -1.10
N LYS A 47 -8.56 -3.39 -0.11
CA LYS A 47 -8.83 -2.19 0.69
C LYS A 47 -8.62 -0.87 -0.07
N LYS A 48 -8.24 -0.91 -1.35
CA LYS A 48 -7.98 0.25 -2.22
C LYS A 48 -6.88 1.20 -1.70
N LEU A 49 -5.97 0.68 -0.88
CA LEU A 49 -4.84 1.45 -0.33
C LEU A 49 -3.64 1.43 -1.27
N VAL A 50 -3.45 0.34 -2.00
CA VAL A 50 -2.41 0.20 -3.02
C VAL A 50 -3.03 -0.19 -4.36
N LYS A 51 -2.29 0.04 -5.44
CA LYS A 51 -2.67 -0.31 -6.81
C LYS A 51 -1.58 -1.16 -7.45
N LYS A 52 -2.03 -2.09 -8.29
CA LYS A 52 -1.15 -2.89 -9.13
C LYS A 52 -0.64 -2.04 -10.28
N GLY A 53 0.67 -1.84 -10.34
CA GLY A 53 1.36 -1.12 -11.39
C GLY A 53 1.81 -2.05 -12.52
N ALA A 54 2.65 -1.49 -13.40
CA ALA A 54 3.22 -2.24 -14.51
C ALA A 54 4.09 -3.40 -13.98
N LYS A 55 4.01 -4.53 -14.68
CA LYS A 55 4.97 -5.61 -14.49
C LYS A 55 6.31 -5.17 -15.06
N ASP A 56 7.34 -5.16 -14.24
CA ASP A 56 8.69 -4.89 -14.69
C ASP A 56 9.14 -6.04 -15.62
N LYS A 57 9.50 -5.71 -16.86
CA LYS A 57 9.91 -6.70 -17.86
C LYS A 57 11.29 -7.31 -17.57
N GLN A 58 12.11 -6.63 -16.75
CA GLN A 58 13.48 -7.02 -16.46
C GLN A 58 13.55 -7.99 -15.28
N SER A 59 12.82 -7.69 -14.20
CA SER A 59 12.69 -8.57 -13.02
C SER A 59 11.52 -9.56 -13.13
N GLY A 60 10.58 -9.34 -14.04
CA GLY A 60 9.35 -10.14 -14.12
C GLY A 60 8.40 -9.93 -12.93
N HIS A 61 8.70 -9.00 -12.03
CA HIS A 61 7.90 -8.73 -10.84
C HIS A 61 6.85 -7.66 -11.09
N THR A 62 5.69 -7.82 -10.47
CA THR A 62 4.66 -6.77 -10.48
C THR A 62 5.08 -5.66 -9.53
N ARG A 63 5.12 -4.41 -10.02
CA ARG A 63 5.31 -3.23 -9.17
C ARG A 63 4.00 -2.80 -8.56
N TYR A 64 3.99 -2.50 -7.27
CA TYR A 64 2.84 -1.97 -6.58
C TYR A 64 3.09 -0.53 -6.18
N HIS A 65 2.07 0.31 -6.31
CA HIS A 65 2.16 1.74 -5.98
C HIS A 65 1.10 2.10 -4.95
N LEU A 66 1.34 3.19 -4.22
CA LEU A 66 0.33 3.73 -3.34
C LEU A 66 -0.86 4.27 -4.16
N SER A 67 -2.08 4.01 -3.70
CA SER A 67 -3.29 4.64 -4.23
C SER A 67 -3.58 5.92 -3.45
N LYS A 68 -4.42 6.80 -4.02
CA LYS A 68 -4.93 7.99 -3.31
C LYS A 68 -5.56 7.66 -1.95
N GLY A 69 -6.16 6.48 -1.82
CA GLY A 69 -6.68 5.97 -0.54
C GLY A 69 -5.57 5.67 0.47
N GLY A 70 -4.49 5.03 0.04
CA GLY A 70 -3.31 4.76 0.86
C GLY A 70 -2.55 6.02 1.24
N GLU A 71 -2.42 6.98 0.31
CA GLU A 71 -1.83 8.30 0.59
C GLU A 71 -2.59 9.03 1.69
N LYS A 72 -3.93 9.09 1.59
CA LYS A 72 -4.77 9.68 2.63
C LYS A 72 -4.71 8.91 3.95
N PHE A 73 -4.66 7.58 3.89
CA PHE A 73 -4.55 6.75 5.09
C PHE A 73 -3.23 7.00 5.82
N LEU A 74 -2.11 7.01 5.10
CA LEU A 74 -0.80 7.32 5.68
C LEU A 74 -0.73 8.77 6.19
N ALA A 75 -1.30 9.72 5.46
CA ALA A 75 -1.36 11.12 5.91
C ALA A 75 -2.20 11.26 7.20
N LEU A 76 -3.34 10.57 7.30
CA LEU A 76 -4.16 10.56 8.52
C LEU A 76 -3.48 9.84 9.68
N MET A 77 -2.76 8.75 9.40
CA MET A 77 -2.01 8.00 10.43
C MET A 77 -0.79 8.79 10.92
N SER A 78 -0.08 9.46 10.00
CA SER A 78 1.10 10.28 10.30
C SER A 78 0.75 11.60 10.97
N ALA A 79 -0.45 12.15 10.73
CA ALA A 79 -0.93 13.38 11.36
C ALA A 79 -1.66 13.14 12.70
N GLY A 80 -1.75 11.88 13.14
CA GLY A 80 -2.25 11.49 14.47
C GLY A 80 -1.16 11.15 15.48
N ALA A 81 0.12 11.39 15.13
CA ALA A 81 1.27 11.24 16.02
C ALA A 81 1.59 12.57 16.73
#